data_AF-A0A3D5GA72-F1
#
_entry.id   AF-A0A3D5GA72-F1
#
_cell.length_a   1.000
_cell.length_b   1.000
_cell.length_c   1.000
_cell.angle_alpha   90.00
_cell.angle_beta   90.00
_cell.angle_gamma   90.00
#
_symmetry.space_group_name_H-M   'P 1'
#
loop_
_entity.id
_entity.type
_entity.pdbx_description
1 polymer ?
#
loop_
_entity_poly.entity_id
_entity_poly.type
_entity_poly.pdbx_seq_one_letter_code
_entity_poly.pdbx_strand_id
1 'polypeptide(L)'
;MKMRSPIIIPIITAILAASIQSVTTAQRPNQGQLLANAQLSDKQTNQLKSLGVKVAIPSYVPAGFQVASVQIKPCPSGVRRFCPNYAIIYRNPNNSCFAIESTGGGIGDMPSADLEQSYPVNNSILGKSEVLKYRKNDRLSGPTLTGSWMGKGPFYRFTGAGSRLFLDTAPPELSNCKDISPQEAVRVWESLRYLP
;
A
#
# COMPACT_ATOMS: atom_id res chain seq x y z
N MET A 1 32.47 79.73 -36.40
CA MET A 1 31.33 78.82 -36.63
C MET A 1 31.53 77.61 -35.71
N LYS A 2 30.89 77.60 -34.53
CA LYS A 2 31.04 76.55 -33.49
C LYS A 2 29.85 75.61 -33.59
N MET A 3 30.08 74.37 -34.01
CA MET A 3 29.07 73.29 -34.01
C MET A 3 28.77 72.88 -32.57
N ARG A 4 27.47 72.83 -32.23
CA ARG A 4 26.96 72.27 -30.97
C ARG A 4 26.57 70.81 -31.23
N SER A 5 27.18 69.89 -30.49
CA SER A 5 26.82 68.46 -30.48
C SER A 5 25.49 68.23 -29.73
N PRO A 6 24.67 67.25 -30.14
CA PRO A 6 23.47 66.87 -29.40
C PRO A 6 23.79 65.86 -28.29
N ILE A 7 23.09 66.00 -27.17
CA ILE A 7 23.12 65.10 -26.01
C ILE A 7 22.16 63.93 -26.28
N ILE A 8 22.66 62.69 -26.20
CA ILE A 8 21.87 61.47 -26.33
C ILE A 8 21.51 60.98 -24.92
N ILE A 9 20.22 60.86 -24.63
CA ILE A 9 19.67 60.30 -23.37
C ILE A 9 19.35 58.82 -23.60
N PRO A 10 19.92 57.87 -22.83
CA PRO A 10 19.54 56.47 -22.94
C PRO A 10 18.25 56.21 -22.13
N ILE A 11 17.23 55.67 -22.81
CA ILE A 11 16.00 55.16 -22.20
C ILE A 11 16.31 53.76 -21.66
N ILE A 12 16.38 53.62 -20.34
CA ILE A 12 16.51 52.32 -19.66
C ILE A 12 15.13 51.66 -19.65
N THR A 13 14.96 50.61 -20.47
CA THR A 13 13.75 49.79 -20.51
C THR A 13 13.84 48.71 -19.43
N ALA A 14 13.03 48.83 -18.38
CA ALA A 14 12.93 47.81 -17.33
C ALA A 14 12.15 46.59 -17.84
N ILE A 15 12.81 45.44 -17.91
CA ILE A 15 12.18 44.15 -18.27
C ILE A 15 11.53 43.58 -16.98
N LEU A 16 10.19 43.57 -16.93
CA LEU A 16 9.45 42.83 -15.90
C LEU A 16 9.58 41.32 -16.17
N ALA A 17 10.32 40.62 -15.31
CA ALA A 17 10.30 39.16 -15.27
C ALA A 17 9.01 38.70 -14.56
N ALA A 18 8.01 38.26 -15.34
CA ALA A 18 6.83 37.60 -14.79
C ALA A 18 7.17 36.14 -14.43
N SER A 19 7.34 35.87 -13.14
CA SER A 19 7.55 34.52 -12.61
C SER A 19 6.24 33.73 -12.66
N ILE A 20 6.14 32.80 -13.62
CA ILE A 20 5.02 31.86 -13.76
C ILE A 20 5.17 30.79 -12.66
N GLN A 21 4.41 30.93 -11.58
CA GLN A 21 4.28 29.88 -10.58
C GLN A 21 3.45 28.74 -11.18
N SER A 22 4.09 27.62 -11.46
CA SER A 22 3.40 26.40 -11.90
C SER A 22 2.59 25.87 -10.73
N VAL A 23 1.26 26.01 -10.80
CA VAL A 23 0.34 25.41 -9.84
C VAL A 23 0.27 23.92 -10.14
N THR A 24 1.06 23.12 -9.41
CA THR A 24 0.94 21.67 -9.42
C THR A 24 -0.38 21.30 -8.74
N THR A 25 -1.44 21.10 -9.51
CA THR A 25 -2.65 20.45 -9.00
C THR A 25 -2.29 19.00 -8.69
N ALA A 26 -2.50 18.57 -7.44
CA ALA A 26 -2.35 17.18 -7.04
C ALA A 26 -3.42 16.34 -7.75
N GLN A 27 -3.09 15.87 -8.95
CA GLN A 27 -3.99 15.10 -9.79
C GLN A 27 -4.26 13.77 -9.07
N ARG A 28 -5.53 13.50 -8.72
CA ARG A 28 -5.92 12.20 -8.19
C ARG A 28 -5.51 11.15 -9.23
N PRO A 29 -4.80 10.07 -8.85
CA PRO A 29 -4.41 9.04 -9.79
C PRO A 29 -5.67 8.52 -10.48
N ASN A 30 -5.63 8.46 -11.82
CA ASN A 30 -6.74 7.89 -12.58
C ASN A 30 -6.85 6.38 -12.28
N GLN A 31 -8.02 5.79 -12.52
CA GLN A 31 -8.29 4.39 -12.15
C GLN A 31 -7.27 3.40 -12.75
N GLY A 32 -6.87 3.62 -14.01
CA GLY A 32 -5.85 2.81 -14.68
C GLY A 32 -4.47 2.89 -14.02
N GLN A 33 -4.07 4.07 -13.56
CA GLN A 33 -2.81 4.27 -12.85
C GLN A 33 -2.80 3.56 -11.49
N LEU A 34 -3.93 3.54 -10.77
CA LEU A 34 -4.02 2.81 -9.51
C LEU A 34 -3.86 1.29 -9.71
N LEU A 35 -4.53 0.73 -10.72
CA LEU A 35 -4.42 -0.70 -11.04
C LEU A 35 -3.00 -1.08 -11.50
N ALA A 36 -2.39 -0.25 -12.35
CA ALA A 36 -1.02 -0.43 -12.80
C ALA A 36 -0.03 -0.38 -11.63
N ASN A 37 -0.21 0.56 -10.70
CA ASN A 37 0.64 0.67 -9.51
C ASN A 37 0.48 -0.53 -8.56
N ALA A 38 -0.75 -1.05 -8.41
CA ALA A 38 -1.02 -2.27 -7.64
C ALA A 38 -0.55 -3.54 -8.37
N GLN A 39 -0.13 -3.42 -9.63
CA GLN A 39 0.36 -4.52 -10.47
C GLN A 39 -0.63 -5.68 -10.64
N LEU A 40 -1.92 -5.37 -10.66
CA LEU A 40 -2.98 -6.34 -10.88
C LEU A 40 -3.31 -6.44 -12.36
N SER A 41 -3.44 -7.67 -12.87
CA SER A 41 -4.04 -7.93 -14.19
C SER A 41 -5.56 -7.71 -14.17
N ASP A 42 -6.16 -7.59 -15.36
CA ASP A 42 -7.63 -7.49 -15.50
C ASP A 42 -8.34 -8.72 -14.91
N LYS A 43 -7.77 -9.91 -15.12
CA LYS A 43 -8.31 -11.17 -14.56
C LYS A 43 -8.32 -11.13 -13.03
N GLN A 44 -7.21 -10.74 -12.41
CA GLN A 44 -7.09 -10.62 -10.95
C GLN A 44 -8.02 -9.54 -10.39
N THR A 45 -8.13 -8.42 -11.11
CA THR A 45 -9.05 -7.32 -10.76
C THR A 45 -10.50 -7.81 -10.77
N ASN A 46 -10.91 -8.53 -11.82
CA ASN A 46 -12.26 -9.10 -11.92
C ASN A 46 -12.53 -10.15 -10.85
N GLN A 47 -11.55 -10.97 -10.50
CA GLN A 47 -11.66 -11.93 -9.39
C GLN A 47 -11.90 -11.23 -8.05
N LEU A 48 -11.15 -10.17 -7.74
CA LEU A 48 -11.33 -9.38 -6.52
C LEU A 48 -12.70 -8.69 -6.49
N LYS A 49 -13.13 -8.09 -7.61
CA LYS A 49 -14.45 -7.45 -7.74
C LYS A 49 -15.61 -8.43 -7.56
N SER A 50 -15.45 -9.69 -7.97
CA SER A 50 -16.49 -10.71 -7.84
C SER A 50 -16.91 -10.99 -6.40
N LEU A 51 -16.10 -10.60 -5.41
CA LEU A 51 -16.43 -10.75 -3.99
C LEU A 51 -17.55 -9.80 -3.51
N GLY A 52 -17.90 -8.76 -4.28
CA GLY A 52 -18.98 -7.84 -3.94
C GLY A 52 -18.73 -6.99 -2.68
N VAL A 53 -17.47 -6.89 -2.25
CA VAL A 53 -17.03 -6.06 -1.11
C VAL A 53 -16.04 -5.00 -1.57
N LYS A 54 -15.83 -3.99 -0.74
CA LYS A 54 -14.71 -3.06 -0.94
C LYS A 54 -13.40 -3.84 -0.83
N VAL A 55 -12.50 -3.62 -1.80
CA VAL A 55 -11.18 -4.25 -1.85
C VAL A 55 -10.15 -3.14 -1.67
N ALA A 56 -9.32 -3.22 -0.64
CA ALA A 56 -8.18 -2.34 -0.47
C ALA A 56 -6.96 -2.89 -1.22
N ILE A 57 -6.35 -2.04 -2.06
CA ILE A 57 -5.14 -2.32 -2.84
C ILE A 57 -4.11 -1.20 -2.61
N PRO A 58 -2.81 -1.51 -2.64
CA PRO A 58 -1.78 -0.49 -2.47
C PRO A 58 -1.65 0.36 -3.74
N SER A 59 -1.63 1.69 -3.59
CA SER A 59 -1.25 2.58 -4.69
C SER A 59 0.27 2.74 -4.83
N TYR A 60 1.03 2.19 -3.89
CA TYR A 60 2.49 2.11 -3.89
C TYR A 60 2.92 0.67 -3.64
N VAL A 61 3.62 0.08 -4.61
CA VAL A 61 4.28 -1.22 -4.49
C VAL A 61 5.79 -0.97 -4.60
N PRO A 62 6.62 -1.49 -3.67
CA PRO A 62 8.06 -1.25 -3.70
C PRO A 62 8.69 -1.73 -5.00
N ALA A 63 9.78 -1.07 -5.42
CA ALA A 63 10.44 -1.39 -6.67
C ALA A 63 10.87 -2.88 -6.73
N GLY A 64 10.64 -3.51 -7.89
CA GLY A 64 10.98 -4.91 -8.13
C GLY A 64 10.01 -5.94 -7.54
N PHE A 65 9.00 -5.52 -6.77
CA PHE A 65 7.90 -6.42 -6.38
C PHE A 65 6.92 -6.60 -7.52
N GLN A 66 6.31 -7.78 -7.57
CA GLN A 66 5.18 -8.12 -8.44
C GLN A 66 4.13 -8.92 -7.69
N VAL A 67 2.88 -8.88 -8.16
CA VAL A 67 1.82 -9.76 -7.65
C VAL A 67 2.18 -11.20 -7.98
N ALA A 68 2.54 -11.97 -6.94
CA ALA A 68 2.83 -13.39 -7.05
C ALA A 68 1.54 -14.21 -7.13
N SER A 69 0.54 -13.86 -6.30
CA SER A 69 -0.78 -14.50 -6.37
C SER A 69 -1.88 -13.62 -5.78
N VAL A 70 -3.10 -13.89 -6.24
CA VAL A 70 -4.34 -13.35 -5.67
C VAL A 70 -5.16 -14.54 -5.19
N GLN A 71 -5.47 -14.55 -3.90
CA GLN A 71 -6.25 -15.59 -3.27
C GLN A 71 -7.59 -14.99 -2.82
N ILE A 72 -8.69 -15.65 -3.16
CA ILE A 72 -10.03 -15.22 -2.77
C ILE A 72 -10.78 -16.39 -2.14
N LYS A 73 -11.60 -16.09 -1.12
CA LYS A 73 -12.51 -17.05 -0.49
C LYS A 73 -13.89 -16.39 -0.39
N PRO A 74 -14.80 -16.65 -1.35
CA PRO A 74 -16.18 -16.20 -1.28
C PRO A 74 -16.90 -16.74 -0.03
N CYS A 75 -18.02 -16.11 0.33
CA CYS A 75 -18.89 -16.66 1.35
C CYS A 75 -19.62 -17.93 0.87
N PRO A 76 -19.65 -19.01 1.66
CA PRO A 76 -20.61 -20.07 1.48
C PRO A 76 -22.05 -19.51 1.54
N SER A 77 -22.98 -20.12 0.80
CA SER A 77 -24.38 -19.70 0.81
C SER A 77 -24.94 -19.69 2.24
N GLY A 78 -25.63 -18.60 2.61
CA GLY A 78 -26.22 -18.42 3.94
C GLY A 78 -25.24 -18.03 5.06
N VAL A 79 -23.93 -18.01 4.81
CA VAL A 79 -22.92 -17.61 5.82
C VAL A 79 -22.43 -16.20 5.53
N ARG A 80 -22.55 -15.31 6.52
CA ARG A 80 -22.03 -13.92 6.44
C ARG A 80 -20.89 -13.63 7.41
N ARG A 81 -20.56 -14.58 8.28
CA ARG A 81 -19.53 -14.43 9.31
C ARG A 81 -18.20 -14.95 8.75
N PHE A 82 -17.11 -14.20 8.96
CA PHE A 82 -15.74 -14.59 8.58
C PHE A 82 -15.46 -14.67 7.06
N CYS A 83 -16.27 -14.02 6.22
CA CYS A 83 -16.14 -14.02 4.76
C CYS A 83 -16.84 -12.77 4.15
N PRO A 84 -16.58 -12.41 2.88
CA PRO A 84 -15.55 -12.97 2.02
C PRO A 84 -14.14 -12.54 2.47
N ASN A 85 -13.13 -13.30 2.07
CA ASN A 85 -11.73 -13.02 2.37
C ASN A 85 -10.91 -12.91 1.08
N TYR A 86 -9.86 -12.12 1.11
CA TYR A 86 -8.88 -12.11 0.02
C TYR A 86 -7.48 -11.81 0.53
N ALA A 87 -6.47 -12.19 -0.27
CA ALA A 87 -5.10 -11.75 -0.11
C ALA A 87 -4.49 -11.45 -1.47
N ILE A 88 -3.73 -10.37 -1.53
CA ILE A 88 -2.88 -10.05 -2.68
C ILE A 88 -1.45 -10.17 -2.18
N ILE A 89 -0.71 -11.13 -2.72
CA ILE A 89 0.64 -11.47 -2.28
C ILE A 89 1.63 -10.91 -3.29
N TYR A 90 2.61 -10.18 -2.79
CA TYR A 90 3.67 -9.56 -3.56
C TYR A 90 5.00 -10.22 -3.23
N ARG A 91 5.84 -10.45 -4.25
CA ARG A 91 7.19 -10.99 -4.09
C ARG A 91 8.15 -10.30 -5.05
N ASN A 92 9.41 -10.20 -4.66
CA ASN A 92 10.47 -9.70 -5.54
C ASN A 92 11.53 -10.78 -5.83
N PRO A 93 12.41 -10.58 -6.84
CA PRO A 93 13.49 -11.51 -7.16
C PRO A 93 14.51 -11.73 -6.04
N ASN A 94 14.63 -10.80 -5.09
CA ASN A 94 15.51 -10.90 -3.92
C ASN A 94 14.92 -11.74 -2.78
N ASN A 95 13.81 -12.44 -3.05
CA ASN A 95 13.13 -13.31 -2.12
C ASN A 95 12.55 -12.57 -0.88
N SER A 96 12.12 -11.32 -1.06
CA SER A 96 11.28 -10.60 -0.10
C SER A 96 9.82 -10.67 -0.51
N CYS A 97 8.92 -10.67 0.47
CA CYS A 97 7.48 -10.81 0.24
C CYS A 97 6.66 -10.03 1.27
N PHE A 98 5.43 -9.71 0.89
CA PHE A 98 4.38 -9.21 1.78
C PHE A 98 3.02 -9.48 1.16
N ALA A 99 1.95 -9.27 1.91
CA ALA A 99 0.58 -9.34 1.42
C ALA A 99 -0.29 -8.24 2.01
N ILE A 100 -1.35 -7.91 1.27
CA ILE A 100 -2.50 -7.16 1.77
C ILE A 100 -3.65 -8.16 1.87
N GLU A 101 -4.16 -8.31 3.08
CA GLU A 101 -5.16 -9.31 3.40
C GLU A 101 -6.45 -8.65 3.88
N SER A 102 -7.59 -9.30 3.62
CA SER A 102 -8.88 -8.92 4.16
C SER A 102 -9.66 -10.09 4.74
N THR A 103 -10.42 -9.81 5.80
CA THR A 103 -11.46 -10.70 6.33
C THR A 103 -12.81 -10.00 6.49
N GLY A 104 -13.90 -10.74 6.27
CA GLY A 104 -15.26 -10.29 6.60
C GLY A 104 -15.57 -10.24 8.10
N GLY A 105 -14.72 -10.82 8.96
CA GLY A 105 -14.87 -10.75 10.42
C GLY A 105 -14.06 -11.81 11.18
N GLY A 106 -14.33 -11.98 12.47
CA GLY A 106 -13.61 -12.95 13.33
C GLY A 106 -12.17 -12.63 13.59
N ILE A 107 -11.94 -11.34 13.76
CA ILE A 107 -10.63 -10.83 14.10
C ILE A 107 -10.32 -11.24 15.54
N GLY A 108 -9.18 -11.89 15.71
CA GLY A 108 -8.46 -11.89 16.97
C GLY A 108 -7.25 -10.96 16.85
N ASP A 109 -6.84 -10.39 17.97
CA ASP A 109 -5.55 -9.70 18.06
C ASP A 109 -4.43 -10.71 18.33
N MET A 110 -3.25 -10.39 17.81
CA MET A 110 -2.06 -11.18 18.08
C MET A 110 -1.58 -10.86 19.52
N PRO A 111 -1.19 -11.86 20.34
CA PRO A 111 -0.85 -11.62 21.74
C PRO A 111 0.26 -10.58 21.89
N SER A 112 0.04 -9.56 22.73
CA SER A 112 0.99 -8.47 22.94
C SER A 112 2.30 -8.91 23.63
N ALA A 113 2.30 -10.07 24.30
CA ALA A 113 3.46 -10.61 25.00
C ALA A 113 4.68 -10.84 24.09
N ASP A 114 4.45 -11.09 22.79
CA ASP A 114 5.50 -11.34 21.80
C ASP A 114 5.83 -10.12 20.92
N LEU A 115 5.21 -8.96 21.19
CA LEU A 115 5.43 -7.74 20.42
C LEU A 115 6.83 -7.18 20.69
N GLU A 116 7.63 -7.07 19.64
CA GLU A 116 8.97 -6.48 19.70
C GLU A 116 8.92 -4.97 19.50
N GLN A 117 8.13 -4.51 18.52
CA GLN A 117 8.05 -3.11 18.14
C GLN A 117 6.75 -2.80 17.40
N SER A 118 6.24 -1.57 17.53
CA SER A 118 5.16 -1.04 16.69
C SER A 118 5.64 0.19 15.90
N TYR A 119 5.02 0.40 14.75
CA TYR A 119 5.26 1.52 13.85
C TYR A 119 3.93 2.17 13.50
N PRO A 120 3.72 3.45 13.85
CA PRO A 120 2.44 4.11 13.60
C PRO A 120 2.19 4.26 12.10
N VAL A 121 0.91 4.20 11.73
CA VAL A 121 0.47 4.40 10.35
C VAL A 121 -0.77 5.27 10.29
N ASN A 122 -0.87 6.09 9.26
CA ASN A 122 -2.02 6.92 8.98
C ASN A 122 -2.52 6.69 7.54
N ASN A 123 -3.54 5.86 7.40
CA ASN A 123 -4.11 5.52 6.10
C ASN A 123 -5.36 6.37 5.80
N SER A 124 -5.43 6.92 4.59
CA SER A 124 -6.54 7.82 4.18
C SER A 124 -7.94 7.17 4.13
N ILE A 125 -8.03 5.86 3.91
CA ILE A 125 -9.31 5.13 3.81
C ILE A 125 -9.64 4.30 5.05
N LEU A 126 -8.65 4.01 5.91
CA LEU A 126 -8.81 3.18 7.12
C LEU A 126 -8.62 3.95 8.43
N GLY A 127 -7.92 5.09 8.43
CA GLY A 127 -7.57 5.87 9.61
C GLY A 127 -6.21 5.50 10.21
N LYS A 128 -6.03 5.80 11.51
CA LYS A 128 -4.78 5.58 12.25
C LYS A 128 -4.70 4.15 12.79
N SER A 129 -3.51 3.54 12.73
CA SER A 129 -3.25 2.18 13.22
C SER A 129 -1.75 2.00 13.51
N GLU A 130 -1.30 0.73 13.53
CA GLU A 130 0.09 0.35 13.62
C GLU A 130 0.44 -0.84 12.69
N VAL A 131 1.67 -0.84 12.19
CA VAL A 131 2.37 -2.04 11.74
C VAL A 131 3.17 -2.58 12.92
N LEU A 132 3.01 -3.85 13.22
CA LEU A 132 3.50 -4.53 14.40
C LEU A 132 4.57 -5.56 13.99
N LYS A 133 5.69 -5.54 14.70
CA LYS A 133 6.77 -6.51 14.57
C LYS A 133 6.76 -7.43 15.78
N TYR A 134 6.54 -8.71 15.55
CA TYR A 134 6.51 -9.72 16.60
C TYR A 134 7.77 -10.57 16.55
N ARG A 135 8.30 -10.91 17.73
CA ARG A 135 9.28 -12.00 17.84
C ARG A 135 8.53 -13.31 17.72
N LYS A 136 9.02 -14.20 16.86
CA LYS A 136 8.50 -15.57 16.83
C LYS A 136 9.25 -16.37 17.90
N ASN A 137 8.51 -17.10 18.73
CA ASN A 137 9.06 -17.89 19.84
C ASN A 137 9.93 -19.08 19.37
N ASP A 138 9.95 -19.39 18.07
CA ASP A 138 10.87 -20.33 17.45
C ASP A 138 12.14 -19.62 16.99
N ARG A 139 13.28 -19.93 17.64
CA ARG A 139 14.63 -19.39 17.36
C ARG A 139 15.12 -19.52 15.90
N LEU A 140 14.39 -20.26 15.06
CA LEU A 140 14.72 -20.55 13.67
C LEU A 140 14.00 -19.64 12.66
N SER A 141 12.98 -18.90 13.09
CA SER A 141 12.23 -17.98 12.25
C SER A 141 12.44 -16.56 12.74
N GLY A 142 12.87 -15.67 11.85
CA GLY A 142 13.02 -14.25 12.15
C GLY A 142 11.70 -13.59 12.60
N PRO A 143 11.76 -12.33 13.06
CA PRO A 143 10.58 -11.59 13.46
C PRO A 143 9.59 -11.49 12.29
N THR A 144 8.30 -11.52 12.61
CA THR A 144 7.20 -11.41 11.65
C THR A 144 6.59 -10.02 11.71
N LEU A 145 6.40 -9.40 10.54
CA LEU A 145 5.74 -8.12 10.40
C LEU A 145 4.25 -8.30 10.07
N THR A 146 3.34 -7.69 10.84
CA THR A 146 1.89 -7.72 10.57
C THR A 146 1.25 -6.38 10.91
N GLY A 147 0.26 -5.94 10.15
CA GLY A 147 -0.58 -4.81 10.54
C GLY A 147 -1.66 -5.24 11.52
N SER A 148 -2.13 -4.29 12.33
CA SER A 148 -3.40 -4.45 13.03
C SER A 148 -4.55 -4.52 12.03
N TRP A 149 -5.61 -5.24 12.37
CA TRP A 149 -6.82 -5.25 11.57
C TRP A 149 -7.51 -3.89 11.60
N MET A 150 -7.92 -3.40 10.44
CA MET A 150 -8.45 -2.05 10.27
C MET A 150 -9.64 -2.01 9.33
N GLY A 151 -10.53 -1.03 9.52
CA GLY A 151 -11.72 -0.82 8.71
C GLY A 151 -13.02 -1.01 9.49
N LYS A 152 -14.15 -0.75 8.83
CA LYS A 152 -15.50 -0.91 9.39
C LYS A 152 -16.26 -2.10 8.80
N GLY A 153 -15.54 -3.06 8.23
CA GLY A 153 -16.12 -4.19 7.50
C GLY A 153 -16.12 -3.97 5.96
N PRO A 154 -15.47 -4.85 5.17
CA PRO A 154 -14.51 -5.86 5.64
C PRO A 154 -13.31 -5.19 6.30
N PHE A 155 -12.49 -5.99 6.99
CA PHE A 155 -11.29 -5.53 7.66
C PHE A 155 -10.06 -5.89 6.85
N TYR A 156 -9.01 -5.11 6.99
CA TYR A 156 -7.78 -5.25 6.21
C TYR A 156 -6.57 -5.24 7.13
N ARG A 157 -5.48 -5.89 6.72
CA ARG A 157 -4.17 -5.75 7.37
C ARG A 157 -3.03 -5.92 6.37
N PHE A 158 -1.87 -5.39 6.76
CA PHE A 158 -0.59 -5.76 6.15
C PHE A 158 -0.17 -7.13 6.71
N THR A 159 0.46 -7.96 5.90
CA THR A 159 0.96 -9.26 6.35
C THR A 159 2.32 -9.57 5.76
N GLY A 160 3.25 -9.93 6.63
CA GLY A 160 4.64 -10.21 6.28
C GLY A 160 4.93 -11.68 5.94
N ALA A 161 6.19 -11.97 5.71
CA ALA A 161 6.73 -13.28 5.40
C ALA A 161 6.37 -14.34 6.46
N GLY A 162 6.09 -15.57 6.01
CA GLY A 162 5.79 -16.72 6.86
C GLY A 162 4.46 -16.63 7.63
N SER A 163 3.70 -15.55 7.45
CA SER A 163 2.43 -15.35 8.15
C SER A 163 1.33 -16.22 7.57
N ARG A 164 0.49 -16.74 8.46
CA ARG A 164 -0.78 -17.37 8.08
C ARG A 164 -1.77 -16.26 7.72
N LEU A 165 -2.38 -16.38 6.54
CA LEU A 165 -3.46 -15.50 6.11
C LEU A 165 -4.79 -15.99 6.72
N PHE A 166 -5.93 -15.64 6.13
CA PHE A 166 -7.24 -16.22 6.39
C PHE A 166 -7.33 -17.72 6.05
N LEU A 167 -6.22 -18.29 5.58
CA LEU A 167 -5.98 -19.71 5.43
C LEU A 167 -5.21 -20.22 6.65
N ASP A 168 -5.50 -21.44 7.09
CA ASP A 168 -4.88 -22.04 8.28
C ASP A 168 -3.36 -22.29 8.13
N THR A 169 -2.81 -22.06 6.94
CA THR A 169 -1.39 -22.21 6.59
C THR A 169 -0.88 -20.99 5.81
N ALA A 170 0.41 -20.67 5.98
CA ALA A 170 1.07 -19.69 5.13
C ALA A 170 1.13 -20.22 3.69
N PRO A 171 0.71 -19.44 2.68
CA PRO A 171 0.80 -19.88 1.29
C PRO A 171 2.27 -19.96 0.83
N PRO A 172 2.58 -20.76 -0.20
CA PRO A 172 3.95 -20.90 -0.71
C PRO A 172 4.61 -19.57 -1.08
N GLU A 173 3.82 -18.61 -1.58
CA GLU A 173 4.30 -17.29 -2.01
C GLU A 173 4.73 -16.40 -0.84
N LEU A 174 4.17 -16.59 0.36
CA LEU A 174 4.63 -15.98 1.60
C LEU A 174 5.60 -16.88 2.39
N SER A 175 5.84 -18.11 1.94
CA SER A 175 6.75 -19.03 2.60
C SER A 175 8.17 -18.88 2.06
N ASN A 176 9.16 -19.13 2.92
CA ASN A 176 10.59 -19.11 2.57
C ASN A 176 11.06 -17.79 1.94
N CYS A 177 10.48 -16.65 2.33
CA CYS A 177 10.90 -15.31 1.93
C CYS A 177 11.18 -14.45 3.16
N LYS A 178 11.75 -13.26 2.93
CA LYS A 178 12.06 -12.28 3.97
C LYS A 178 11.01 -11.18 4.00
N ASP A 179 10.75 -10.64 5.18
CA ASP A 179 9.97 -9.41 5.31
C ASP A 179 10.62 -8.25 4.56
N ILE A 180 9.80 -7.31 4.11
CA ILE A 180 10.25 -5.96 3.77
C ILE A 180 10.61 -5.19 5.06
N SER A 181 11.32 -4.06 4.93
CA SER A 181 11.60 -3.24 6.10
C SER A 181 10.30 -2.67 6.70
N PRO A 182 10.26 -2.38 8.02
CA PRO A 182 9.10 -1.78 8.64
C PRO A 182 8.68 -0.45 8.02
N GLN A 183 9.64 0.39 7.63
CA GLN A 183 9.37 1.67 6.98
C GLN A 183 8.71 1.48 5.62
N GLU A 184 9.11 0.43 4.89
CA GLU A 184 8.51 0.11 3.61
C GLU A 184 7.10 -0.47 3.77
N ALA A 185 6.87 -1.29 4.81
CA ALA A 185 5.53 -1.77 5.16
C ALA A 185 4.58 -0.62 5.55
N VAL A 186 5.07 0.36 6.32
CA VAL A 186 4.32 1.59 6.63
C VAL A 186 3.90 2.31 5.33
N ARG A 187 4.83 2.51 4.39
CA ARG A 187 4.52 3.18 3.11
C ARG A 187 3.49 2.41 2.29
N VAL A 188 3.63 1.10 2.16
CA VAL A 188 2.64 0.25 1.47
C VAL A 188 1.28 0.37 2.15
N TRP A 189 1.25 0.27 3.47
CA TRP A 189 0.02 0.31 4.24
C TRP A 189 -0.69 1.66 4.18
N GLU A 190 0.02 2.78 4.26
CA GLU A 190 -0.54 4.13 4.11
C GLU A 190 -1.00 4.43 2.67
N SER A 191 -0.44 3.70 1.69
CA SER A 191 -0.82 3.82 0.29
C SER A 191 -2.12 3.11 -0.07
N LEU A 192 -2.73 2.34 0.83
CA LEU A 192 -3.95 1.60 0.46
C LEU A 192 -5.06 2.54 0.00
N ARG A 193 -5.71 2.16 -1.10
CA ARG A 193 -6.89 2.78 -1.71
C ARG A 193 -7.90 1.69 -2.04
N TYR A 194 -9.16 2.08 -2.17
CA TYR A 194 -10.16 1.13 -2.64
C TYR A 194 -9.98 0.90 -4.14
N LEU A 195 -10.07 -0.37 -4.54
CA LEU A 195 -10.19 -0.79 -5.92
C LEU A 195 -11.40 -0.08 -6.54
N PRO A 196 -11.23 0.60 -7.69
CA PRO A 196 -12.28 1.37 -8.33
C PRO A 196 -13.35 0.51 -9.00
#